data_AF-A0A341K5G6-F1
#
_entry.id   AF-A0A341K5G6-F1
#
_cell.length_a   1.000
_cell.length_b   1.000
_cell.length_c   1.000
_cell.angle_alpha   90.00
_cell.angle_beta   90.00
_cell.angle_gamma   90.00
#
_symmetry.space_group_name_H-M   'P 1'
#
loop_
_entity.id
_entity.type
_entity.pdbx_description
1 polymer ?
#
loop_
_entity_poly.entity_id
_entity_poly.type
_entity_poly.pdbx_seq_one_letter_code
_entity_poly.pdbx_strand_id
1 'polypeptide(L)' 'MAAAEAVAMAEQVVADLREKCETPPELLREVASAMAHEMGAGLEKDGGSRVNMLLSYVDKLPT' A
#
# COMPACT_ATOMS: atom_id res chain seq x y z
N MET A 1 -38.25 0.97 14.86
CA MET A 1 -37.07 0.95 15.75
C MET A 1 -35.94 0.11 15.16
N ALA A 2 -36.13 -1.17 14.82
CA ALA A 2 -35.07 -2.03 14.24
C ALA A 2 -34.36 -1.46 12.98
N ALA A 3 -35.08 -0.80 12.06
CA ALA A 3 -34.46 -0.20 10.88
C ALA A 3 -33.53 0.98 11.21
N ALA A 4 -33.83 1.76 12.26
CA ALA A 4 -33.00 2.89 12.66
C ALA A 4 -31.71 2.43 13.33
N GLU A 5 -31.76 1.33 14.11
CA GLU A 5 -30.58 0.71 14.73
C GLU A 5 -29.63 0.13 13.68
N ALA A 6 -30.18 -0.54 12.65
CA ALA A 6 -29.38 -1.07 11.55
C ALA A 6 -28.67 0.03 10.75
N VAL A 7 -29.33 1.18 10.53
CA VAL A 7 -28.72 2.34 9.88
C VAL A 7 -27.60 2.92 10.74
N ALA A 8 -27.80 3.08 12.05
CA ALA A 8 -26.76 3.58 12.95
C ALA A 8 -25.51 2.67 12.97
N MET A 9 -25.69 1.35 12.96
CA MET A 9 -24.57 0.40 12.85
C MET A 9 -23.84 0.54 11.51
N ALA A 10 -24.58 0.69 10.41
CA ALA A 10 -23.99 0.87 9.09
C ALA A 10 -23.17 2.17 9.01
N GLU A 11 -23.67 3.27 9.59
CA GLU A 11 -22.96 4.54 9.66
C GLU A 11 -21.65 4.41 10.45
N GLN A 12 -21.67 3.69 11.57
CA GLN A 12 -20.46 3.43 12.35
C GLN A 12 -19.43 2.61 11.57
N VAL A 13 -19.84 1.54 10.89
CA VAL A 13 -18.92 0.72 10.07
C VAL A 13 -18.31 1.57 8.95
N VAL A 14 -19.10 2.42 8.31
CA VAL A 14 -18.60 3.31 7.26
C VAL A 14 -17.65 4.37 7.82
N ALA A 15 -17.92 4.92 9.00
CA ALA A 15 -17.03 5.88 9.67
C ALA A 15 -15.67 5.24 10.01
N ASP A 16 -15.68 4.06 10.64
CA ASP A 16 -14.48 3.29 10.97
C ASP A 16 -13.66 2.95 9.71
N LEU A 17 -14.34 2.60 8.62
CA LEU A 17 -13.68 2.31 7.35
C LEU A 17 -13.01 3.56 6.78
N ARG A 18 -13.70 4.71 6.81
CA ARG A 18 -13.14 5.99 6.33
C ARG A 18 -11.89 6.39 7.11
N GLU A 19 -11.91 6.23 8.42
CA GLU A 19 -10.76 6.52 9.29
C GLU A 19 -9.59 5.57 8.98
N LYS A 20 -9.83 4.26 8.94
CA LYS A 20 -8.77 3.26 8.72
C LYS A 20 -8.19 3.27 7.30
N CYS A 21 -8.97 3.72 6.32
CA CYS A 21 -8.54 3.84 4.93
C CYS A 21 -8.07 5.24 4.56
N GLU A 22 -8.03 6.18 5.51
CA GLU A 22 -7.51 7.51 5.25
C GLU A 22 -6.03 7.41 4.83
N THR A 23 -5.67 8.09 3.75
CA THR A 23 -4.32 8.08 3.20
C THR A 23 -3.81 9.51 3.03
N PRO A 24 -3.48 10.19 4.14
CA PRO A 24 -2.97 11.55 4.07
C PRO A 24 -1.60 11.58 3.37
N PRO A 25 -1.20 12.70 2.75
CA PRO A 25 0.05 12.79 1.99
C PRO A 25 1.30 12.36 2.77
N GLU A 26 1.35 12.60 4.09
CA GLU A 26 2.50 12.18 4.90
C GLU A 26 2.62 10.66 5.03
N LEU A 27 1.50 9.96 5.23
CA LEU A 27 1.48 8.49 5.23
C LEU A 27 1.92 7.94 3.86
N LEU A 28 1.48 8.57 2.78
CA LEU A 28 1.90 8.17 1.42
C LEU A 28 3.41 8.35 1.20
N ARG A 29 4.02 9.40 1.76
CA ARG A 29 5.48 9.58 1.73
C ARG A 29 6.21 8.50 2.50
N GLU A 30 5.70 8.12 3.68
CA GLU A 30 6.27 7.02 4.47
C GLU A 30 6.19 5.69 3.70
N VAL A 31 5.03 5.38 3.09
CA VAL A 31 4.85 4.19 2.25
C VAL A 31 5.82 4.20 1.06
N ALA A 32 5.97 5.34 0.38
CA ALA A 32 6.92 5.47 -0.74
C ALA A 32 8.38 5.27 -0.29
N SER A 33 8.75 5.82 0.87
CA SER A 33 10.08 5.63 1.45
C SER A 33 10.35 4.17 1.80
N ALA A 34 9.37 3.49 2.41
CA ALA A 34 9.45 2.06 2.71
C ALA A 34 9.57 1.22 1.43
N MET A 35 8.83 1.57 0.37
CA MET A 35 8.92 0.92 -0.93
C MET A 35 10.32 1.07 -1.55
N ALA A 36 10.89 2.28 -1.52
CA ALA A 36 12.25 2.51 -2.01
C ALA A 36 13.29 1.69 -1.25
N HIS A 37 13.12 1.53 0.07
CA HIS A 37 13.98 0.68 0.89
C HIS A 37 13.89 -0.80 0.47
N GLU A 38 12.68 -1.35 0.33
CA GLU A 38 12.49 -2.73 -0.13
C GLU A 38 13.06 -2.97 -1.54
N MET A 39 12.93 -2.00 -2.44
CA MET A 39 13.55 -2.08 -3.77
C MET A 39 15.08 -2.14 -3.67
N GLY A 40 15.69 -1.31 -2.82
CA GLY A 40 17.13 -1.34 -2.58
C GLY A 40 17.61 -2.69 -2.03
N ALA A 41 16.91 -3.23 -1.03
CA ALA A 41 17.23 -4.52 -0.43
C ALA A 41 17.04 -5.69 -1.42
N GLY A 42 16.04 -5.61 -2.31
CA GLY A 42 15.81 -6.62 -3.36
C GLY A 42 16.88 -6.59 -4.46
N LEU A 43 17.42 -5.42 -4.79
CA LEU A 43 18.51 -5.29 -5.76
C LEU A 43 19.87 -5.72 -5.19
N GLU A 44 20.08 -5.62 -3.88
CA GLU A 44 21.33 -6.02 -3.24
C GLU A 44 21.56 -7.53 -3.30
N LYS A 45 20.48 -8.33 -3.15
CA LYS A 45 20.53 -9.80 -3.23
C LYS A 45 19.16 -10.40 -3.51
N ASP A 46 19.16 -11.55 -4.18
CA ASP A 46 17.97 -12.37 -4.35
C ASP A 46 17.36 -12.76 -2.99
N GLY A 47 16.05 -12.52 -2.84
CA GLY A 47 15.35 -12.74 -1.57
C GLY A 47 15.70 -11.73 -0.47
N GLY A 48 16.39 -10.63 -0.79
CA GLY A 48 16.74 -9.57 0.17
C GLY A 48 15.56 -8.73 0.66
N SER A 49 14.43 -8.77 -0.05
CA SER A 49 13.20 -8.06 0.32
C SER A 49 11.97 -8.80 -0.20
N ARG A 50 10.76 -8.30 0.11
CA ARG A 50 9.51 -8.82 -0.46
C ARG A 50 9.33 -8.43 -1.94
N VAL A 51 10.12 -7.48 -2.42
CA VAL A 51 10.17 -7.07 -3.83
C VAL A 51 11.35 -7.78 -4.48
N ASN A 52 11.07 -8.77 -5.32
CA ASN A 52 12.10 -9.67 -5.87
C ASN A 52 13.11 -9.00 -6.81
N MET A 53 12.82 -7.80 -7.33
CA MET A 53 13.70 -7.02 -8.22
C MET A 53 14.42 -7.86 -9.29
N LEU A 54 13.66 -8.73 -9.97
CA LEU A 54 14.20 -9.71 -10.92
C LEU A 54 14.85 -9.02 -12.13
N LEU A 55 16.00 -9.56 -12.56
CA LEU A 55 16.66 -9.15 -13.79
C LEU A 55 15.81 -9.56 -15.00
N SER A 56 15.35 -8.57 -15.78
CA SER A 56 14.57 -8.81 -17.00
C SER A 56 15.42 -9.24 -18.20
N TYR A 57 16.74 -9.09 -18.10
CA TYR A 57 17.69 -9.24 -19.22
C TYR A 57 17.40 -8.33 -20.43
N VAL A 58 16.55 -7.30 -20.25
CA VAL A 58 16.31 -6.26 -21.26
C VAL A 58 17.25 -5.10 -20.97
N ASP A 59 18.26 -4.94 -21.82
CA ASP A 59 19.24 -3.85 -21.77
C ASP A 59 18.87 -2.67 -22.68
N LYS A 60 18.12 -2.93 -23.76
CA LYS A 60 17.68 -1.92 -24.74
C LYS A 60 16.17 -1.91 -24.90
N LEU A 61 15.57 -0.79 -24.50
CA LEU A 61 14.17 -0.50 -24.80
C LEU A 61 14.03 0.04 -26.24
N PRO A 62 12.87 -0.13 -26.89
CA PRO A 62 12.56 0.56 -28.13
C PRO A 62 12.68 2.08 -27.96
N THR A 63 13.13 2.76 -29.01
CA THR A 63 13.20 4.23 -29.09
C THR A 63 12.02 4.79 -29.87
#